data_AF-A0AAW8APD6-F1
#
_entry.id   AF-A0AAW8APD6-F1
#
_cell.length_a   1.000
_cell.length_b   1.000
_cell.length_c   1.000
_cell.angle_alpha   90.00
_cell.angle_beta   90.00
_cell.angle_gamma   90.00
#
_symmetry.space_group_name_H-M   'P 1'
#
loop_
_entity.id
_entity.type
_entity.pdbx_description
1 polymer ?
#
loop_
_entity_poly.entity_id
_entity_poly.type
_entity_poly.pdbx_seq_one_letter_code
_entity_poly.pdbx_strand_id
1 'polypeptide(L)' 'MTALAVSSTRLLGLLDTLATFGPSANGGMNRQALSEEDFQARAWLIDEARKLGCTVWTDACANL' A
#
# COMPACT_ATOMS: atom_id res chain seq x y z
N MET A 1 21.23 16.13 -17.27
CA MET A 1 20.90 15.43 -16.00
C MET A 1 19.39 15.39 -15.87
N THR A 2 18.79 14.20 -15.94
CA THR A 2 17.39 14.03 -15.56
C THR A 2 17.31 14.03 -14.03
N ALA A 3 16.50 14.91 -13.46
CA ALA A 3 16.24 14.90 -12.02
C ALA A 3 15.66 13.54 -11.60
N LEU A 4 16.07 13.04 -10.42
CA LEU A 4 15.40 11.90 -9.79
C LEU A 4 13.99 12.34 -9.40
N ALA A 5 13.02 12.02 -10.26
CA ALA A 5 11.62 12.35 -10.08
C ALA A 5 10.78 11.08 -9.88
N VAL A 6 9.63 11.23 -9.24
CA VAL A 6 8.65 10.15 -9.12
C VAL A 6 8.07 9.85 -10.51
N SER A 7 7.94 8.56 -10.84
CA SER A 7 7.20 8.12 -12.03
C SER A 7 5.69 8.15 -11.75
N SER A 8 4.96 9.01 -12.45
CA SER A 8 3.50 9.12 -12.33
C SER A 8 2.80 7.81 -12.70
N THR A 9 3.22 7.16 -13.78
CA THR A 9 2.68 5.87 -14.21
C THR A 9 2.85 4.80 -13.14
N ARG A 10 4.05 4.70 -12.54
CA ARG A 10 4.30 3.73 -11.46
C ARG A 10 3.44 4.05 -10.24
N LEU A 11 3.36 5.32 -9.85
CA LEU A 11 2.55 5.74 -8.70
C LEU A 11 1.07 5.40 -8.91
N LEU A 12 0.50 5.74 -10.06
CA LEU A 12 -0.89 5.45 -10.37
C LEU A 12 -1.18 3.94 -10.36
N GLY A 13 -0.33 3.12 -10.97
CA GLY A 13 -0.52 1.66 -10.94
C GLY A 13 -0.46 1.04 -9.52
N LEU A 14 0.40 1.58 -8.66
CA LEU A 14 0.45 1.18 -7.24
C LEU A 14 -0.82 1.60 -6.49
N LEU A 15 -1.33 2.80 -6.74
CA LEU A 15 -2.57 3.29 -6.14
C LEU A 15 -3.77 2.46 -6.60
N ASP A 16 -3.86 2.15 -7.90
CA ASP A 16 -4.93 1.30 -8.46
C ASP A 16 -4.93 -0.09 -7.81
N THR A 17 -3.74 -0.68 -7.64
CA THR A 17 -3.59 -1.98 -6.97
C THR A 17 -4.01 -1.88 -5.50
N LEU A 18 -3.52 -0.88 -4.77
CA LEU A 18 -3.87 -0.70 -3.35
C LEU A 18 -5.36 -0.41 -3.12
N ALA A 19 -6.04 0.21 -4.09
CA ALA A 19 -7.47 0.49 -4.05
C ALA A 19 -8.34 -0.77 -4.20
N THR A 20 -7.76 -1.92 -4.58
CA THR A 20 -8.50 -3.19 -4.63
C THR A 20 -8.76 -3.78 -3.24
N PHE A 21 -8.07 -3.33 -2.19
CA PHE A 21 -8.25 -3.79 -0.82
C PHE A 21 -9.24 -2.88 -0.07
N GLY A 22 -10.48 -3.32 0.08
CA GLY A 22 -11.56 -2.57 0.73
C GLY A 22 -12.25 -1.50 -0.13
N PRO A 23 -12.58 -1.74 -1.42
CA PRO A 23 -13.39 -0.81 -2.19
C PRO A 23 -14.81 -0.77 -1.63
N SER A 24 -15.43 0.42 -1.63
CA SER A 24 -16.84 0.57 -1.31
C SER A 24 -17.69 0.61 -2.57
N ALA A 25 -18.96 0.21 -2.46
CA ALA A 25 -19.91 0.23 -3.58
C ALA A 25 -20.15 1.64 -4.17
N ASN A 26 -19.80 2.70 -3.43
CA ASN A 26 -19.99 4.09 -3.84
C ASN A 26 -18.72 4.71 -4.46
N GLY A 27 -17.70 3.90 -4.80
CA GLY A 27 -16.46 4.37 -5.42
C GLY A 27 -15.45 4.98 -4.43
N GLY A 28 -15.67 4.82 -3.13
CA GLY A 28 -14.71 5.16 -2.09
C GLY A 28 -14.00 3.93 -1.54
N MET A 29 -13.38 4.08 -0.37
CA MET A 29 -12.74 2.98 0.35
C MET A 29 -13.42 2.76 1.70
N ASN A 30 -13.62 1.50 2.06
CA ASN A 30 -13.92 1.09 3.42
C ASN A 30 -12.88 0.07 3.87
N ARG A 31 -11.81 0.59 4.46
CA ARG A 31 -10.69 -0.18 5.00
C ARG A 31 -10.41 0.33 6.40
N GLN A 32 -11.22 -0.13 7.36
CA GLN A 32 -11.08 0.27 8.76
C GLN A 32 -9.79 -0.31 9.33
N ALA A 33 -9.16 0.39 10.28
CA ALA A 33 -7.92 -0.09 10.88
C ALA A 33 -8.10 -1.48 11.49
N LEU A 34 -7.15 -2.39 11.23
CA LEU A 34 -7.15 -3.77 11.71
C LEU A 34 -8.29 -4.66 11.16
N SER A 35 -8.96 -4.24 10.08
CA SER A 35 -9.86 -5.12 9.33
C SER A 35 -9.07 -6.09 8.44
N GLU A 36 -9.74 -7.11 7.91
CA GLU A 36 -9.13 -8.07 6.98
C GLU A 36 -8.56 -7.34 5.75
N GLU A 37 -9.29 -6.37 5.21
CA GLU A 37 -8.85 -5.57 4.06
C GLU A 37 -7.64 -4.70 4.40
N ASP A 38 -7.52 -4.21 5.64
CA ASP A 38 -6.33 -3.49 6.11
C ASP A 38 -5.12 -4.42 6.20
N PHE A 39 -5.29 -5.63 6.73
CA PHE A 39 -4.21 -6.62 6.78
C PHE A 39 -3.75 -7.06 5.39
N GLN A 40 -4.68 -7.27 4.44
CA GLN A 40 -4.34 -7.59 3.06
C GLN A 40 -3.57 -6.46 2.38
N ALA A 41 -4.01 -5.20 2.55
CA ALA A 41 -3.31 -4.04 2.02
C ALA A 41 -1.90 -3.89 2.61
N ARG A 42 -1.75 -4.11 3.93
CA ARG A 42 -0.45 -4.09 4.62
C ARG A 42 0.47 -5.19 4.13
N ALA A 43 -0.02 -6.43 4.00
CA ALA A 43 0.75 -7.55 3.49
C ALA A 43 1.27 -7.27 2.07
N TRP A 44 0.41 -6.74 1.20
CA TRP A 44 0.82 -6.32 -0.14
C TRP A 44 1.90 -5.23 -0.11
N LEU A 45 1.74 -4.20 0.72
CA LEU A 45 2.73 -3.12 0.84
C LEU A 45 4.08 -3.62 1.37
N ILE A 46 4.06 -4.55 2.34
CA ILE A 46 5.25 -5.21 2.87
C ILE A 46 6.00 -5.93 1.74
N ASP A 47 5.28 -6.64 0.88
CA ASP A 47 5.89 -7.36 -0.24
C ASP A 47 6.47 -6.41 -1.28
N GLU A 48 5.81 -5.29 -1.58
CA GLU A 48 6.38 -4.24 -2.43
C GLU A 48 7.68 -3.65 -1.83
N ALA A 49 7.70 -3.37 -0.54
CA ALA A 49 8.91 -2.87 0.14
C ALA A 49 10.05 -3.90 0.09
N ARG A 50 9.75 -5.19 0.31
CA ARG A 50 10.73 -6.28 0.23
C ARG A 50 11.31 -6.46 -1.17
N LYS A 51 10.50 -6.29 -2.24
CA LYS A 51 10.99 -6.30 -3.63
C LYS A 51 12.02 -5.20 -3.90
N LEU A 52 11.96 -4.10 -3.15
CA LEU A 52 12.92 -2.99 -3.21
C LEU A 52 14.14 -3.21 -2.29
N GLY A 53 14.20 -4.34 -1.57
CA GLY A 53 15.29 -4.65 -0.63
C GLY A 53 15.12 -4.01 0.75
N CYS A 54 13.94 -3.48 1.07
CA CYS A 54 13.68 -2.94 2.41
C CYS A 54 13.52 -4.06 3.45
N THR A 55 14.01 -3.82 4.66
CA THR A 55 13.62 -4.58 5.85
C THR A 55 12.37 -3.95 6.44
N VAL A 56 11.39 -4.77 6.79
CA VAL A 56 10.10 -4.30 7.31
C VAL A 56 9.90 -4.82 8.73
N TRP A 57 9.39 -3.98 9.62
CA TRP A 57 9.13 -4.28 11.02
C TRP A 57 7.89 -3.51 11.49
N THR A 58 7.33 -3.88 12.64
CA THR A 58 6.22 -3.15 13.26
C THR A 58 6.50 -2.85 14.71
N ASP A 59 5.99 -1.75 15.22
CA ASP A 59 6.06 -1.43 16.65
C ASP A 59 4.95 -2.08 17.48
N ALA A 60 4.89 -1.77 18.77
CA ALA A 60 3.88 -2.29 19.70
C ALA A 60 2.44 -1.85 19.36
N CYS A 61 2.29 -0.79 18.56
CA CYS A 61 1.00 -0.27 18.09
C CYS A 61 0.65 -0.77 16.68
N ALA A 62 1.43 -1.69 16.12
CA ALA A 62 1.29 -2.18 14.75
C ALA A 62 1.39 -1.07 13.68
N ASN A 63 2.16 0.00 13.97
CA ASN A 63 2.64 0.87 12.90
C ASN A 63 3.57 0.04 11.99
N LEU A 64 3.48 0.30 10.69
CA LEU A 64 4.27 -0.37 9.65
C LEU A 64 5.31 0.57 9.06
#